data_AF-A0A662AZF3-F1
#
_entry.id   AF-A0A662AZF3-F1
#
_cell.length_a   1.000
_cell.length_b   1.000
_cell.length_c   1.000
_cell.angle_alpha   90.00
_cell.angle_beta   90.00
_cell.angle_gamma   90.00
#
_symmetry.space_group_name_H-M   'P 1'
#
loop_
_entity.id
_entity.type
_entity.pdbx_description
1 polymer ?
#
loop_
_entity_poly.entity_id
_entity_poly.type
_entity_poly.pdbx_seq_one_letter_code
_entity_poly.pdbx_strand_id
1 'polypeptide(L)'
;METRAGELEKWAPYGASKPTPTNLRNYLMLLELEDGNGPIYMRTDEAIKELVAQIPDEKEAKRKLKELESEAWEDFLDMTVSQALNWASHNIMPEETPSEISACEPYFISSHSGASGAWISGPKDLAPDEHFWGYDNMTTIKGLFAAGDASGASSHKFSSGSFTEGRIAGKAAIAFCMDHPELAQIPDEEIQRLKEEVLKPLKTFEEHHEYANDEDVNPHFIKPKMFMFRLQKIMDEYAGGASVGFKTSEPLLTKGLEYLTFMKEDSEKLAASDLNELMRCWENVHRMWQAEAHIRTVLFREETRWPGYYFRTDHPTMKEDWEAFANCRWDPESGEWEMIKRDLH
;
A
#
# COMPACT_ATOMS: atom_id res chain seq x y z
N MET A 1 1.53 -0.99 24.52
CA MET A 1 0.50 0.09 24.54
C MET A 1 0.44 0.78 25.89
N GLU A 2 0.34 0.06 27.01
CA GLU A 2 0.31 0.67 28.35
C GLU A 2 1.59 1.44 28.71
N THR A 3 2.76 0.88 28.35
CA THR A 3 4.08 1.47 28.64
C THR A 3 4.30 2.86 28.04
N ARG A 4 3.59 3.19 26.95
CA ARG A 4 3.68 4.48 26.24
C ARG A 4 2.35 5.19 26.07
N ALA A 5 1.38 4.93 26.95
CA ALA A 5 0.06 5.55 26.86
C ALA A 5 0.10 7.09 26.82
N GLY A 6 1.05 7.72 27.54
CA GLY A 6 1.23 9.17 27.54
C GLY A 6 1.64 9.76 26.18
N GLU A 7 2.21 8.96 25.27
CA GLU A 7 2.53 9.42 23.91
C GLU A 7 1.25 9.73 23.11
N LEU A 8 0.13 9.05 23.41
CA LEU A 8 -1.14 9.25 22.73
C LEU A 8 -1.72 10.65 22.95
N GLU A 9 -1.38 11.30 24.07
CA GLU A 9 -1.85 12.65 24.39
C GLU A 9 -1.37 13.70 23.37
N LYS A 10 -0.18 13.49 22.79
CA LYS A 10 0.39 14.36 21.75
C LYS A 10 -0.38 14.31 20.43
N TRP A 11 -1.22 13.29 20.24
CA TRP A 11 -1.99 13.04 19.03
C TRP A 11 -3.49 13.26 19.25
N ALA A 12 -3.87 14.05 20.26
CA ALA A 12 -5.26 14.42 20.49
C ALA A 12 -5.86 15.16 19.27
N PRO A 13 -7.17 15.01 18.98
CA PRO A 13 -8.13 14.16 19.71
C PRO A 13 -8.01 12.66 19.38
N TYR A 14 -7.29 12.28 18.32
CA TYR A 14 -7.28 10.92 17.78
C TYR A 14 -6.67 9.89 18.74
N GLY A 15 -5.62 10.27 19.47
CA GLY A 15 -4.98 9.40 20.46
C GLY A 15 -5.89 9.02 21.63
N ALA A 16 -6.95 9.79 21.89
CA ALA A 16 -7.96 9.50 22.91
C ALA A 16 -9.11 8.62 22.39
N SER A 17 -9.16 8.32 21.09
CA SER A 17 -10.25 7.56 20.49
C SER A 17 -10.19 6.07 20.84
N LYS A 18 -11.35 5.41 20.84
CA LYS A 18 -11.50 3.97 21.08
C LYS A 18 -12.26 3.32 19.92
N PRO A 19 -11.68 2.33 19.22
CA PRO A 19 -10.32 1.81 19.40
C PRO A 19 -9.24 2.84 19.02
N THR A 20 -8.07 2.78 19.66
CA THR A 20 -6.92 3.63 19.30
C THR A 20 -6.57 3.42 17.82
N PRO A 21 -6.32 4.48 17.02
CA PRO A 21 -6.01 4.36 15.60
C PRO A 21 -4.84 3.41 15.34
N THR A 22 -4.93 2.60 14.28
CA THR A 22 -3.95 1.56 13.96
C THR A 22 -2.53 2.09 13.82
N ASN A 23 -2.38 3.24 13.15
CA ASN A 23 -1.08 3.89 12.99
C ASN A 23 -0.46 4.25 14.37
N LEU A 24 -1.26 4.78 15.30
CA LEU A 24 -0.77 5.11 16.65
C LEU A 24 -0.39 3.86 17.44
N ARG A 25 -1.14 2.75 17.33
CA ARG A 25 -0.74 1.48 17.94
C ARG A 25 0.60 0.99 17.41
N ASN A 26 0.81 1.08 16.09
CA ASN A 26 2.10 0.76 15.46
C ASN A 26 3.19 1.70 15.95
N TYR A 27 2.92 3.00 16.03
CA TYR A 27 3.90 4.00 16.48
C TYR A 27 4.42 3.70 17.89
N LEU A 28 3.52 3.36 18.84
CA LEU A 28 3.95 2.97 20.18
C LEU A 28 4.87 1.74 20.16
N MET A 29 4.60 0.77 19.30
CA MET A 29 5.46 -0.41 19.13
C MET A 29 6.82 -0.04 18.52
N LEU A 30 6.84 0.82 17.50
CA LEU A 30 8.08 1.26 16.86
C LEU A 30 8.98 2.04 17.83
N LEU A 31 8.40 2.83 18.74
CA LEU A 31 9.15 3.52 19.78
C LEU A 31 9.81 2.54 20.78
N GLU A 32 9.15 1.42 21.11
CA GLU A 32 9.78 0.37 21.93
C GLU A 32 10.95 -0.29 21.19
N LEU A 33 10.79 -0.58 19.91
CA LEU A 33 11.85 -1.15 19.08
C LEU A 33 13.04 -0.20 18.94
N GLU A 34 12.79 1.10 18.77
CA GLU A 34 13.84 2.13 18.68
C GLU A 34 14.67 2.23 19.97
N ASP A 35 14.03 2.10 21.13
CA ASP A 35 14.72 2.08 22.42
C ASP A 35 15.39 0.73 22.75
N GLY A 36 15.30 -0.25 21.85
CA GLY A 36 15.92 -1.57 22.02
C GLY A 36 15.12 -2.52 22.92
N ASN A 37 13.84 -2.25 23.17
CA ASN A 37 12.96 -3.06 24.03
C ASN A 37 12.25 -4.20 23.27
N GLY A 38 12.77 -4.61 22.11
CA GLY A 38 12.33 -5.82 21.41
C GLY A 38 12.92 -7.11 22.02
N PRO A 39 12.42 -8.30 21.63
CA PRO A 39 11.34 -8.55 20.68
C PRO A 39 9.96 -8.19 21.25
N ILE A 40 9.01 -7.86 20.36
CA ILE A 40 7.62 -7.62 20.75
C ILE A 40 6.85 -8.91 20.58
N TYR A 41 6.09 -9.31 21.60
CA TYR A 41 5.37 -10.58 21.61
C TYR A 41 3.86 -10.39 21.60
N MET A 42 3.17 -11.21 20.80
CA MET A 42 1.77 -11.54 20.99
C MET A 42 1.68 -12.67 22.02
N ARG A 43 1.14 -12.37 23.20
CA ARG A 43 0.99 -13.29 24.33
C ARG A 43 -0.23 -14.19 24.19
N THR A 44 -0.29 -14.96 23.11
CA THR A 44 -1.35 -15.96 22.88
C THR A 44 -1.44 -16.96 24.03
N ASP A 45 -0.29 -17.29 24.61
CA ASP A 45 -0.14 -18.18 25.76
C ASP A 45 -0.89 -17.67 27.00
N GLU A 46 -0.78 -16.37 27.30
CA GLU A 46 -1.49 -15.77 28.45
C GLU A 46 -2.97 -15.56 28.13
N ALA A 47 -3.30 -15.10 26.92
CA ALA A 47 -4.68 -14.85 26.51
C ALA A 47 -5.53 -16.12 26.55
N ILE A 48 -5.03 -17.23 26.03
CA ILE A 48 -5.72 -18.53 26.05
C ILE A 48 -5.87 -19.01 27.50
N LYS A 49 -4.80 -18.93 28.31
CA LYS A 49 -4.85 -19.34 29.74
C LYS A 49 -5.87 -18.53 30.53
N GLU A 50 -5.93 -17.22 30.34
CA GLU A 50 -6.88 -16.35 31.04
C GLU A 50 -8.34 -16.66 30.66
N LEU A 51 -8.62 -16.85 29.36
CA LEU A 51 -9.96 -17.22 28.89
C LEU A 51 -10.42 -18.57 29.47
N VAL A 52 -9.53 -19.56 29.54
CA VAL A 52 -9.83 -20.87 30.11
C VAL A 52 -9.98 -20.81 31.63
N ALA A 53 -9.18 -19.99 32.33
CA ALA A 53 -9.24 -19.84 33.79
C ALA A 53 -10.55 -19.25 34.30
N GLN A 54 -11.29 -18.53 33.44
CA GLN A 54 -12.61 -17.99 33.77
C GLN A 54 -13.72 -19.05 33.79
N ILE A 55 -13.44 -20.30 33.38
CA ILE A 55 -14.41 -21.40 33.32
C ILE A 55 -14.24 -22.32 34.54
N PRO A 56 -15.20 -22.35 35.49
CA PRO A 56 -15.05 -23.14 36.72
C PRO A 56 -15.14 -24.66 36.52
N ASP A 57 -15.90 -25.11 35.52
CA ASP A 57 -16.07 -26.54 35.22
C ASP A 57 -14.88 -27.08 34.42
N GLU A 58 -14.17 -28.06 34.98
CA GLU A 58 -12.92 -28.57 34.40
C GLU A 58 -13.14 -29.23 33.02
N LYS A 59 -14.30 -29.85 32.80
CA LYS A 59 -14.62 -30.51 31.53
C LYS A 59 -14.92 -29.48 30.46
N GLU A 60 -15.65 -28.43 30.80
CA GLU A 60 -15.92 -27.30 29.92
C GLU A 60 -14.65 -26.51 29.60
N ALA A 61 -13.78 -26.28 30.59
CA ALA A 61 -12.48 -25.62 30.40
C ALA A 61 -11.60 -26.38 29.38
N LYS A 62 -11.50 -27.71 29.50
CA LYS A 62 -10.78 -28.56 28.54
C LYS A 62 -11.39 -28.52 27.14
N ARG A 63 -12.72 -28.44 27.03
CA ARG A 63 -13.40 -28.32 25.73
C ARG A 63 -13.09 -26.95 25.11
N LYS A 64 -13.18 -25.86 25.89
CA LYS A 64 -12.89 -24.53 25.39
C LYS A 64 -11.44 -24.35 25.00
N LEU A 65 -10.49 -24.96 25.72
CA LEU A 65 -9.08 -24.96 25.32
C LEU A 65 -8.88 -25.54 23.91
N LYS A 66 -9.44 -26.72 23.64
CA LYS A 66 -9.37 -27.34 22.30
C LYS A 66 -10.06 -26.52 21.22
N GLU A 67 -11.15 -25.84 21.57
CA GLU A 67 -11.85 -24.94 20.66
C GLU A 67 -10.99 -23.72 20.33
N LEU A 68 -10.39 -23.06 21.33
CA LEU A 68 -9.48 -21.92 21.14
C LEU A 68 -8.23 -22.31 20.36
N GLU A 69 -7.67 -23.50 20.63
CA GLU A 69 -6.56 -24.06 19.85
C GLU A 69 -6.97 -24.22 18.38
N SER A 70 -8.13 -24.84 18.12
CA SER A 70 -8.66 -25.02 16.76
C SER A 70 -8.91 -23.68 16.06
N GLU A 71 -9.52 -22.71 16.74
CA GLU A 71 -9.79 -21.37 16.21
C GLU A 71 -8.48 -20.64 15.87
N ALA A 72 -7.44 -20.76 16.72
CA ALA A 72 -6.14 -20.15 16.46
C ALA A 72 -5.43 -20.75 15.23
N TRP A 73 -5.56 -22.06 15.01
CA TRP A 73 -5.04 -22.71 13.80
C TRP A 73 -5.88 -22.37 12.56
N GLU A 74 -7.21 -22.37 12.68
CA GLU A 74 -8.13 -22.03 11.60
C GLU A 74 -7.88 -20.63 11.05
N ASP A 75 -7.66 -19.63 11.91
CA ASP A 75 -7.36 -18.25 11.51
C ASP A 75 -6.17 -18.17 10.54
N PHE A 76 -5.10 -18.96 10.77
CA PHE A 76 -3.97 -19.00 9.86
C PHE A 76 -4.15 -19.93 8.67
N LEU A 77 -4.83 -21.06 8.84
CA LEU A 77 -5.04 -22.00 7.73
C LEU A 77 -6.00 -21.44 6.66
N ASP A 78 -6.92 -20.56 7.05
CA ASP A 78 -7.90 -19.97 6.13
C ASP A 78 -7.35 -18.78 5.32
N MET A 79 -6.32 -18.08 5.81
CA MET A 79 -5.81 -16.89 5.12
C MET A 79 -4.29 -16.76 4.98
N THR A 80 -3.49 -17.31 5.90
CA THR A 80 -2.02 -17.15 5.89
C THR A 80 -1.31 -18.44 6.32
N VAL A 81 -1.42 -19.49 5.49
CA VAL A 81 -0.85 -20.83 5.77
C VAL A 81 0.66 -20.76 6.07
N SER A 82 1.38 -19.79 5.52
CA SER A 82 2.79 -19.56 5.82
C SER A 82 3.06 -19.31 7.31
N GLN A 83 2.14 -18.67 8.04
CA GLN A 83 2.29 -18.45 9.48
C GLN A 83 2.07 -19.75 10.28
N ALA A 84 1.10 -20.59 9.88
CA ALA A 84 0.94 -21.92 10.44
C ALA A 84 2.18 -22.81 10.20
N LEU A 85 2.75 -22.75 8.99
CA LEU A 85 3.99 -23.43 8.66
C LEU A 85 5.19 -22.90 9.46
N ASN A 86 5.23 -21.59 9.70
CA ASN A 86 6.25 -20.96 10.54
C ASN A 86 6.19 -21.48 11.98
N TRP A 87 4.98 -21.54 12.58
CA TRP A 87 4.79 -22.13 13.90
C TRP A 87 5.21 -23.60 13.96
N ALA A 88 4.78 -24.40 12.99
CA ALA A 88 5.15 -25.81 12.92
C ALA A 88 6.68 -26.00 12.78
N SER A 89 7.35 -25.15 12.00
CA SER A 89 8.80 -25.22 11.77
C SER A 89 9.63 -24.81 12.99
N HIS A 90 9.07 -23.98 13.88
CA HIS A 90 9.74 -23.48 15.08
C HIS A 90 9.24 -24.12 16.38
N ASN A 91 8.38 -25.15 16.29
CA ASN A 91 7.73 -25.79 17.44
C ASN A 91 7.01 -24.78 18.36
N ILE A 92 6.32 -23.80 17.75
CA ILE A 92 5.49 -22.84 18.49
C ILE A 92 4.09 -23.43 18.62
N MET A 93 3.60 -23.51 19.86
CA MET A 93 2.23 -23.89 20.19
C MET A 93 1.56 -22.67 20.83
N PRO A 94 0.50 -22.10 20.23
CA PRO A 94 -0.05 -20.81 20.65
C PRO A 94 -0.50 -20.75 22.11
N GLU A 95 -0.90 -21.89 22.68
CA GLU A 95 -1.31 -22.06 24.08
C GLU A 95 -0.13 -22.16 25.07
N GLU A 96 1.06 -22.50 24.57
CA GLU A 96 2.25 -22.71 25.38
C GLU A 96 3.24 -21.55 25.30
N THR A 97 3.51 -21.06 24.08
CA THR A 97 4.56 -20.09 23.78
C THR A 97 4.03 -18.90 22.99
N PRO A 98 4.52 -17.68 23.28
CA PRO A 98 4.13 -16.48 22.54
C PRO A 98 4.77 -16.44 21.16
N SER A 99 4.23 -15.60 20.27
CA SER A 99 4.79 -15.34 18.94
C SER A 99 5.33 -13.93 18.83
N GLU A 100 6.47 -13.76 18.17
CA GLU A 100 7.01 -12.44 17.85
C GLU A 100 6.13 -11.72 16.84
N ILE A 101 5.98 -10.41 16.99
CA ILE A 101 5.32 -9.52 16.04
C ILE A 101 6.26 -8.39 15.63
N SER A 102 6.13 -7.96 14.39
CA SER A 102 6.85 -6.81 13.85
C SER A 102 5.98 -6.09 12.82
N ALA A 103 6.29 -4.81 12.58
CA ALA A 103 5.75 -4.10 11.43
C ALA A 103 6.47 -4.59 10.16
N CYS A 104 5.69 -4.92 9.12
CA CYS A 104 6.20 -5.19 7.78
C CYS A 104 6.52 -3.87 7.05
N GLU A 105 7.11 -4.00 5.85
CA GLU A 105 7.34 -2.88 4.95
C GLU A 105 6.03 -2.18 4.51
N PRO A 106 6.08 -0.89 4.11
CA PRO A 106 4.88 -0.19 3.65
C PRO A 106 4.24 -0.80 2.41
N TYR A 107 2.90 -0.83 2.39
CA TYR A 107 2.09 -1.22 1.22
C TYR A 107 1.16 -0.07 0.79
N PHE A 108 0.93 0.07 -0.51
CA PHE A 108 0.00 1.03 -1.09
C PHE A 108 -1.31 0.32 -1.47
N ILE A 109 -2.27 0.37 -0.56
CA ILE A 109 -3.60 -0.26 -0.69
C ILE A 109 -4.65 0.70 -0.13
N SER A 110 -5.86 0.64 -0.68
CA SER A 110 -6.96 1.53 -0.25
C SER A 110 -8.18 0.81 0.30
N SER A 111 -8.31 -0.48 0.06
CA SER A 111 -9.43 -1.27 0.57
C SER A 111 -9.27 -1.61 2.05
N HIS A 112 -8.04 -1.71 2.55
CA HIS A 112 -7.75 -2.14 3.92
C HIS A 112 -7.63 -0.93 4.87
N SER A 113 -6.49 -0.76 5.54
CA SER A 113 -6.25 0.32 6.52
C SER A 113 -5.56 1.54 5.89
N GLY A 114 -5.04 1.40 4.67
CA GLY A 114 -4.56 2.51 3.85
C GLY A 114 -5.69 3.14 3.06
N ALA A 115 -5.46 4.34 2.52
CA ALA A 115 -6.43 5.12 1.76
C ALA A 115 -5.85 5.71 0.46
N SER A 116 -4.77 5.12 -0.07
CA SER A 116 -4.09 5.59 -1.27
C SER A 116 -4.75 5.05 -2.54
N GLY A 117 -5.25 5.92 -3.41
CA GLY A 117 -5.86 5.51 -4.68
C GLY A 117 -6.34 6.71 -5.49
N ALA A 118 -7.07 6.44 -6.57
CA ALA A 118 -7.64 7.46 -7.43
C ALA A 118 -8.68 8.32 -6.68
N TRP A 119 -8.72 9.60 -7.01
CA TRP A 119 -9.78 10.51 -6.57
C TRP A 119 -11.04 10.23 -7.38
N ILE A 120 -12.11 9.86 -6.71
CA ILE A 120 -13.36 9.42 -7.32
C ILE A 120 -14.54 10.30 -6.93
N SER A 121 -15.53 10.40 -7.81
CA SER A 121 -16.79 11.07 -7.53
C SER A 121 -17.52 10.30 -6.44
N GLY A 122 -17.99 11.00 -5.43
CA GLY A 122 -18.91 10.43 -4.45
C GLY A 122 -20.31 10.21 -5.05
N PRO A 123 -21.25 9.67 -4.26
CA PRO A 123 -22.63 9.50 -4.69
C PRO A 123 -23.44 10.78 -4.53
N LYS A 124 -24.33 11.05 -5.49
CA LYS A 124 -25.08 12.33 -5.59
C LYS A 124 -25.86 12.72 -4.33
N ASP A 125 -26.33 11.74 -3.57
CA ASP A 125 -27.18 11.93 -2.40
C ASP A 125 -26.42 12.11 -1.09
N LEU A 126 -25.10 11.87 -1.07
CA LEU A 126 -24.26 12.01 0.13
C LEU A 126 -23.07 12.96 -0.06
N ALA A 127 -22.51 13.02 -1.26
CA ALA A 127 -21.33 13.83 -1.54
C ALA A 127 -21.68 15.33 -1.55
N PRO A 128 -20.81 16.19 -1.01
CA PRO A 128 -20.86 17.62 -1.30
C PRO A 128 -20.85 17.88 -2.81
N ASP A 129 -21.44 18.99 -3.24
CA ASP A 129 -21.56 19.34 -4.68
C ASP A 129 -20.20 19.32 -5.39
N GLU A 130 -19.14 19.77 -4.74
CA GLU A 130 -17.77 19.78 -5.29
C GLU A 130 -17.10 18.38 -5.39
N HIS A 131 -17.63 17.39 -4.67
CA HIS A 131 -17.16 16.00 -4.69
C HIS A 131 -18.05 15.09 -5.55
N PHE A 132 -19.02 15.66 -6.26
CA PHE A 132 -19.87 14.95 -7.22
C PHE A 132 -19.74 15.56 -8.63
N TRP A 133 -19.28 14.77 -9.60
CA TRP A 133 -19.15 15.23 -10.99
C TRP A 133 -19.81 14.32 -12.02
N GLY A 134 -20.85 13.60 -11.62
CA GLY A 134 -21.83 13.01 -12.53
C GLY A 134 -22.15 11.54 -12.27
N TYR A 135 -21.14 10.71 -12.06
CA TYR A 135 -21.30 9.27 -11.86
C TYR A 135 -20.46 8.79 -10.69
N ASP A 136 -21.09 8.06 -9.78
CA ASP A 136 -20.44 7.45 -8.62
C ASP A 136 -19.19 6.67 -9.04
N ASN A 137 -18.11 6.77 -8.27
CA ASN A 137 -16.85 6.07 -8.50
C ASN A 137 -16.11 6.42 -9.81
N MET A 138 -16.59 7.37 -10.59
CA MET A 138 -15.86 7.87 -11.76
C MET A 138 -14.67 8.69 -11.30
N THR A 139 -13.51 8.47 -11.91
CA THR A 139 -12.30 9.27 -11.67
C THR A 139 -12.46 10.67 -12.30
N THR A 140 -11.43 11.51 -12.21
CA THR A 140 -11.38 12.77 -12.97
C THR A 140 -11.23 12.56 -14.48
N ILE A 141 -10.93 11.34 -14.94
CA ILE A 141 -10.95 10.96 -16.35
C ILE A 141 -12.34 10.45 -16.71
N LYS A 142 -13.00 11.13 -17.65
CA LYS A 142 -14.36 10.80 -18.08
C LYS A 142 -14.44 9.37 -18.63
N GLY A 143 -15.34 8.57 -18.08
CA GLY A 143 -15.55 7.17 -18.48
C GLY A 143 -14.59 6.16 -17.84
N LEU A 144 -13.64 6.61 -17.02
CA LEU A 144 -12.78 5.73 -16.23
C LEU A 144 -13.26 5.68 -14.77
N PHE A 145 -13.53 4.48 -14.28
CA PHE A 145 -14.05 4.22 -12.93
C PHE A 145 -13.02 3.47 -12.08
N ALA A 146 -13.07 3.68 -10.76
CA ALA A 146 -12.18 3.00 -9.81
C ALA A 146 -12.96 2.44 -8.61
N ALA A 147 -12.56 1.27 -8.14
CA ALA A 147 -13.13 0.58 -6.98
C ALA A 147 -12.08 -0.32 -6.30
N GLY A 148 -12.35 -0.74 -5.07
CA GLY A 148 -11.45 -1.58 -4.29
C GLY A 148 -10.18 -0.82 -3.92
N ASP A 149 -9.02 -1.39 -4.22
CA ASP A 149 -7.73 -0.71 -3.98
C ASP A 149 -7.46 0.44 -4.96
N ALA A 150 -8.17 0.51 -6.09
CA ALA A 150 -7.98 1.58 -7.05
C ALA A 150 -8.61 2.91 -6.61
N SER A 151 -9.60 2.91 -5.71
CA SER A 151 -10.26 4.13 -5.22
C SER A 151 -9.68 4.55 -3.86
N GLY A 152 -9.19 5.79 -3.78
CA GLY A 152 -8.59 6.38 -2.59
C GLY A 152 -9.61 7.00 -1.64
N ALA A 153 -9.12 7.53 -0.51
CA ALA A 153 -9.87 8.34 0.47
C ALA A 153 -11.09 7.66 1.15
N SER A 154 -11.34 6.37 0.89
CA SER A 154 -12.46 5.59 1.44
C SER A 154 -11.98 4.22 1.93
N SER A 155 -11.16 4.21 2.99
CA SER A 155 -10.57 2.99 3.56
C SER A 155 -11.59 2.11 4.30
N HIS A 156 -11.13 0.98 4.85
CA HIS A 156 -11.93 0.01 5.61
C HIS A 156 -13.05 -0.68 4.81
N LYS A 157 -12.82 -0.86 3.51
CA LYS A 157 -13.70 -1.62 2.61
C LYS A 157 -13.55 -3.14 2.84
N PHE A 158 -12.32 -3.63 2.93
CA PHE A 158 -11.97 -5.04 2.95
C PHE A 158 -12.62 -5.82 1.78
N SER A 159 -12.79 -7.14 1.91
CA SER A 159 -13.35 -7.99 0.86
C SER A 159 -14.79 -7.59 0.49
N SER A 160 -15.67 -7.49 1.48
CA SER A 160 -17.10 -7.21 1.28
C SER A 160 -17.36 -5.80 0.76
N GLY A 161 -16.68 -4.79 1.29
CA GLY A 161 -16.78 -3.41 0.84
C GLY A 161 -16.17 -3.21 -0.54
N SER A 162 -15.06 -3.87 -0.87
CA SER A 162 -14.47 -3.79 -2.22
C SER A 162 -15.40 -4.41 -3.27
N PHE A 163 -15.99 -5.57 -2.95
CA PHE A 163 -17.01 -6.17 -3.81
C PHE A 163 -18.22 -5.24 -3.99
N THR A 164 -18.66 -4.59 -2.90
CA THR A 164 -19.80 -3.68 -2.92
C THR A 164 -19.50 -2.41 -3.72
N GLU A 165 -18.33 -1.82 -3.56
CA GLU A 165 -17.89 -0.65 -4.33
C GLU A 165 -17.77 -0.98 -5.82
N GLY A 166 -17.30 -2.18 -6.16
CA GLY A 166 -17.33 -2.68 -7.54
C GLY A 166 -18.74 -2.75 -8.12
N ARG A 167 -19.75 -3.10 -7.32
CA ARG A 167 -21.16 -3.07 -7.77
C ARG A 167 -21.66 -1.64 -8.00
N ILE A 168 -21.25 -0.68 -7.17
CA ILE A 168 -21.59 0.74 -7.31
C ILE A 168 -20.98 1.28 -8.61
N ALA A 169 -19.66 1.13 -8.77
CA ALA A 169 -18.94 1.53 -9.98
C ALA A 169 -19.50 0.86 -11.24
N GLY A 170 -19.83 -0.43 -11.18
CA GLY A 170 -20.42 -1.17 -12.31
C GLY A 170 -21.79 -0.61 -12.73
N LYS A 171 -22.66 -0.27 -11.78
CA LYS A 171 -23.95 0.37 -12.08
C LYS A 171 -23.75 1.77 -12.68
N ALA A 172 -22.83 2.55 -12.13
CA ALA A 172 -22.52 3.89 -12.60
C ALA A 172 -21.91 3.88 -14.01
N ALA A 173 -21.02 2.94 -14.31
CA ALA A 173 -20.43 2.74 -15.63
C ALA A 173 -21.49 2.36 -16.67
N ILE A 174 -22.46 1.51 -16.34
CA ILE A 174 -23.58 1.20 -17.24
C ILE A 174 -24.40 2.47 -17.52
N ALA A 175 -24.72 3.27 -16.50
CA ALA A 175 -25.44 4.54 -16.69
C ALA A 175 -24.65 5.49 -17.60
N PHE A 176 -23.33 5.61 -17.39
CA PHE A 176 -22.45 6.40 -18.26
C PHE A 176 -22.52 5.94 -19.72
N CYS A 177 -22.45 4.63 -19.99
CA CYS A 177 -22.53 4.09 -21.35
C CYS A 177 -23.90 4.32 -22.00
N MET A 178 -24.99 4.34 -21.23
CA MET A 178 -26.33 4.63 -21.74
C MET A 178 -26.47 6.10 -22.14
N ASP A 179 -25.86 7.01 -21.39
CA ASP A 179 -25.85 8.44 -21.66
C ASP A 179 -24.85 8.83 -22.76
N HIS A 180 -23.82 8.00 -22.98
CA HIS A 180 -22.74 8.19 -23.97
C HIS A 180 -22.61 6.95 -24.86
N PRO A 181 -23.55 6.73 -25.80
CA PRO A 181 -23.59 5.53 -26.63
C PRO A 181 -22.50 5.51 -27.71
N GLU A 182 -21.80 6.63 -27.96
CA GLU A 182 -20.73 6.67 -28.94
C GLU A 182 -19.50 5.87 -28.48
N LEU A 183 -18.99 5.02 -29.37
CA LEU A 183 -17.74 4.30 -29.13
C LEU A 183 -16.55 5.24 -29.29
N ALA A 184 -15.64 5.21 -28.31
CA ALA A 184 -14.35 5.88 -28.41
C ALA A 184 -13.59 5.37 -29.64
N GLN A 185 -13.14 6.31 -30.49
CA GLN A 185 -12.31 6.00 -31.64
C GLN A 185 -10.85 6.16 -31.25
N ILE A 186 -10.08 5.08 -31.34
CA ILE A 186 -8.64 5.08 -31.09
C ILE A 186 -7.94 4.97 -32.46
N PRO A 187 -7.06 5.91 -32.84
CA PRO A 187 -6.33 5.82 -34.11
C PRO A 187 -5.49 4.55 -34.23
N ASP A 188 -5.46 3.92 -35.39
CA ASP A 188 -4.66 2.71 -35.64
C ASP A 188 -3.16 2.94 -35.39
N GLU A 189 -2.68 4.15 -35.69
CA GLU A 189 -1.29 4.56 -35.42
C GLU A 189 -0.96 4.50 -33.92
N GLU A 190 -1.91 4.88 -33.05
CA GLU A 190 -1.73 4.83 -31.61
C GLU A 190 -1.74 3.39 -31.09
N ILE A 191 -2.60 2.53 -31.64
CA ILE A 191 -2.63 1.09 -31.31
C ILE A 191 -1.29 0.45 -31.70
N GLN A 192 -0.76 0.76 -32.88
CA GLN A 192 0.52 0.23 -33.33
C GLN A 192 1.69 0.73 -32.47
N ARG A 193 1.69 2.02 -32.10
CA ARG A 193 2.68 2.60 -31.18
C ARG A 193 2.68 1.88 -29.83
N LEU A 194 1.50 1.68 -29.22
CA LEU A 194 1.36 0.97 -27.94
C LEU A 194 1.81 -0.49 -28.05
N LYS A 195 1.54 -1.17 -29.17
CA LYS A 195 1.99 -2.55 -29.40
C LYS A 195 3.51 -2.65 -29.45
N GLU A 196 4.17 -1.72 -30.13
CA GLU A 196 5.63 -1.64 -30.21
C GLU A 196 6.23 -1.36 -28.84
N GLU A 197 5.63 -0.45 -28.07
CA GLU A 197 6.03 -0.13 -26.70
C GLU A 197 5.91 -1.37 -25.80
N VAL A 198 4.74 -2.03 -25.79
CA VAL A 198 4.47 -3.23 -24.98
C VAL A 198 5.47 -4.34 -25.24
N LEU A 199 5.88 -4.54 -26.49
CA LEU A 199 6.79 -5.62 -26.90
C LEU A 199 8.27 -5.22 -26.88
N LYS A 200 8.59 -3.95 -26.65
CA LYS A 200 9.97 -3.42 -26.65
C LYS A 200 10.94 -4.24 -25.78
N PRO A 201 10.60 -4.68 -24.55
CA PRO A 201 11.54 -5.45 -23.73
C PRO A 201 11.99 -6.78 -24.34
N LEU A 202 11.12 -7.46 -25.10
CA LEU A 202 11.51 -8.68 -25.83
C LEU A 202 12.54 -8.37 -26.91
N LYS A 203 12.31 -7.28 -27.65
CA LYS A 203 13.22 -6.81 -28.71
C LYS A 203 14.57 -6.38 -28.12
N THR A 204 14.57 -5.64 -27.01
CA THR A 204 15.79 -5.22 -26.32
C THR A 204 16.62 -6.42 -25.86
N PHE A 205 15.99 -7.49 -25.37
CA PHE A 205 16.69 -8.73 -25.04
C PHE A 205 17.29 -9.39 -26.29
N GLU A 206 16.48 -9.62 -27.32
CA GLU A 206 16.93 -10.24 -28.58
C GLU A 206 18.14 -9.50 -29.19
N GLU A 207 18.13 -8.17 -29.19
CA GLU A 207 19.19 -7.36 -29.78
C GLU A 207 20.51 -7.36 -29.00
N HIS A 208 20.48 -7.60 -27.68
CA HIS A 208 21.63 -7.33 -26.83
C HIS A 208 22.09 -8.50 -25.95
N HIS A 209 21.31 -9.58 -25.83
CA HIS A 209 21.63 -10.70 -24.93
C HIS A 209 23.00 -11.34 -25.22
N GLU A 210 23.43 -11.41 -26.49
CA GLU A 210 24.72 -11.98 -26.88
C GLU A 210 25.96 -11.15 -26.45
N TYR A 211 25.78 -9.92 -25.94
CA TYR A 211 26.91 -9.08 -25.51
C TYR A 211 27.67 -9.68 -24.31
N ALA A 212 26.98 -10.40 -23.43
CA ALA A 212 27.56 -11.02 -22.24
C ALA A 212 27.23 -12.50 -22.16
N ASN A 213 28.08 -13.28 -21.48
CA ASN A 213 27.84 -14.72 -21.28
C ASN A 213 26.78 -15.00 -20.20
N ASP A 214 26.46 -14.01 -19.38
CA ASP A 214 25.45 -14.09 -18.33
C ASP A 214 24.24 -13.27 -18.77
N GLU A 215 23.09 -13.92 -18.88
CA GLU A 215 21.84 -13.30 -19.33
C GLU A 215 21.30 -12.23 -18.37
N ASP A 216 21.72 -12.28 -17.09
CA ASP A 216 21.30 -11.34 -16.06
C ASP A 216 22.25 -10.15 -15.90
N VAL A 217 23.42 -10.18 -16.55
CA VAL A 217 24.47 -9.15 -16.41
C VAL A 217 24.85 -8.58 -17.77
N ASN A 218 24.16 -7.51 -18.17
CA ASN A 218 24.35 -6.86 -19.46
C ASN A 218 24.37 -5.33 -19.33
N PRO A 219 25.32 -4.60 -19.93
CA PRO A 219 25.36 -3.13 -19.83
C PRO A 219 24.32 -2.43 -20.72
N HIS A 220 23.67 -3.13 -21.65
CA HIS A 220 22.69 -2.55 -22.57
C HIS A 220 21.27 -2.59 -22.03
N PHE A 221 20.97 -3.44 -21.04
CA PHE A 221 19.64 -3.60 -20.49
C PHE A 221 19.63 -3.90 -18.99
N ILE A 222 18.45 -3.82 -18.39
CA ILE A 222 18.20 -4.28 -17.03
C ILE A 222 17.08 -5.33 -17.02
N LYS A 223 17.33 -6.45 -16.34
CA LYS A 223 16.32 -7.50 -16.12
C LYS A 223 15.30 -7.06 -15.07
N PRO A 224 14.04 -7.53 -15.14
CA PRO A 224 12.99 -7.08 -14.22
C PRO A 224 13.32 -7.35 -12.74
N LYS A 225 14.00 -8.44 -12.42
CA LYS A 225 14.40 -8.73 -11.03
C LYS A 225 15.35 -7.65 -10.47
N MET A 226 16.33 -7.22 -11.25
CA MET A 226 17.29 -6.19 -10.86
C MET A 226 16.65 -4.81 -10.76
N PHE A 227 15.72 -4.50 -11.68
CA PHE A 227 14.92 -3.28 -11.60
C PHE A 227 14.08 -3.24 -10.31
N MET A 228 13.42 -4.34 -9.97
CA MET A 228 12.62 -4.46 -8.73
C MET A 228 13.46 -4.23 -7.48
N PHE A 229 14.64 -4.86 -7.37
CA PHE A 229 15.53 -4.67 -6.22
C PHE A 229 16.03 -3.23 -6.10
N ARG A 230 16.36 -2.59 -7.23
CA ARG A 230 16.75 -1.17 -7.22
C ARG A 230 15.61 -0.28 -6.72
N LEU A 231 14.38 -0.51 -7.20
CA LEU A 231 13.21 0.25 -6.75
C LEU A 231 12.95 0.05 -5.26
N GLN A 232 12.97 -1.20 -4.77
CA GLN A 232 12.78 -1.52 -3.36
C GLN A 232 13.82 -0.82 -2.48
N LYS A 233 15.10 -0.84 -2.88
CA LYS A 233 16.16 -0.15 -2.15
C LYS A 233 15.91 1.37 -2.05
N ILE A 234 15.50 2.01 -3.15
CA ILE A 234 15.22 3.44 -3.16
C ILE A 234 14.04 3.75 -2.23
N MET A 235 12.95 3.00 -2.32
CA MET A 235 11.79 3.24 -1.47
C MET A 235 12.09 2.98 0.00
N ASP A 236 12.85 1.94 0.30
CA ASP A 236 13.19 1.58 1.67
C ASP A 236 14.08 2.64 2.35
N GLU A 237 15.14 3.09 1.67
CA GLU A 237 16.11 4.03 2.23
C GLU A 237 15.64 5.49 2.27
N TYR A 238 14.80 5.91 1.32
CA TYR A 238 14.46 7.33 1.12
C TYR A 238 12.99 7.67 1.37
N ALA A 239 12.06 6.72 1.22
CA ALA A 239 10.62 6.97 1.31
C ALA A 239 9.99 6.45 2.63
N GLY A 240 10.79 6.29 3.68
CA GLY A 240 10.30 5.84 4.99
C GLY A 240 10.01 4.34 5.03
N GLY A 241 10.96 3.52 4.54
CA GLY A 241 10.88 2.07 4.66
C GLY A 241 11.16 1.54 6.06
N ALA A 242 11.09 0.22 6.18
CA ALA A 242 11.30 -0.48 7.44
C ALA A 242 12.74 -0.34 7.94
N SER A 243 13.75 -0.32 7.05
CA SER A 243 15.16 -0.25 7.45
C SER A 243 15.54 1.10 8.09
N VAL A 244 14.76 2.15 7.82
CA VAL A 244 14.92 3.49 8.39
C VAL A 244 13.91 3.79 9.49
N GLY A 245 13.26 2.75 10.03
CA GLY A 245 12.27 2.91 11.10
C GLY A 245 11.05 3.74 10.69
N PHE A 246 10.65 3.66 9.41
CA PHE A 246 9.54 4.40 8.82
C PHE A 246 9.71 5.93 8.84
N LYS A 247 10.95 6.42 8.99
CA LYS A 247 11.27 7.85 9.04
C LYS A 247 11.74 8.37 7.68
N THR A 248 11.32 9.58 7.34
CA THR A 248 11.80 10.30 6.15
C THR A 248 11.84 11.82 6.41
N SER A 249 12.27 12.59 5.41
CA SER A 249 12.37 14.05 5.42
C SER A 249 12.47 14.59 3.99
N GLU A 250 12.30 15.89 3.79
CA GLU A 250 12.44 16.54 2.50
C GLU A 250 13.77 16.20 1.78
N PRO A 251 14.96 16.25 2.42
CA PRO A 251 16.21 15.84 1.77
C PRO A 251 16.20 14.38 1.29
N LEU A 252 15.64 13.46 2.08
CA LEU A 252 15.55 12.04 1.71
C LEU A 252 14.59 11.84 0.54
N LEU A 253 13.39 12.41 0.62
CA LEU A 253 12.37 12.31 -0.43
C LEU A 253 12.87 12.92 -1.75
N THR A 254 13.54 14.08 -1.69
CA THR A 254 14.15 14.72 -2.86
C THR A 254 15.20 13.84 -3.50
N LYS A 255 16.05 13.19 -2.68
CA LYS A 255 17.04 12.22 -3.19
C LYS A 255 16.39 10.98 -3.79
N GLY A 256 15.30 10.50 -3.19
CA GLY A 256 14.48 9.42 -3.74
C GLY A 256 13.94 9.76 -5.14
N LEU A 257 13.42 10.97 -5.35
CA LEU A 257 12.94 11.43 -6.66
C LEU A 257 14.07 11.53 -7.70
N GLU A 258 15.26 11.96 -7.31
CA GLU A 258 16.44 11.96 -8.20
C GLU A 258 16.75 10.54 -8.68
N TYR A 259 16.77 9.56 -7.77
CA TYR A 259 17.01 8.17 -8.16
C TYR A 259 15.89 7.55 -8.99
N LEU A 260 14.63 7.91 -8.73
CA LEU A 260 13.50 7.50 -9.57
C LEU A 260 13.59 8.11 -10.98
N THR A 261 14.16 9.31 -11.13
CA THR A 261 14.42 9.91 -12.46
C THR A 261 15.37 9.02 -13.27
N PHE A 262 16.48 8.57 -12.67
CA PHE A 262 17.38 7.62 -13.35
C PHE A 262 16.70 6.28 -13.64
N MET A 263 15.83 5.80 -12.75
CA MET A 263 15.09 4.56 -13.01
C MET A 263 14.11 4.69 -14.17
N LYS A 264 13.50 5.85 -14.36
CA LYS A 264 12.58 6.14 -15.48
C LYS A 264 13.32 6.15 -16.81
N GLU A 265 14.54 6.65 -16.84
CA GLU A 265 15.42 6.54 -18.02
C GLU A 265 15.81 5.08 -18.29
N ASP A 266 16.12 4.33 -17.23
CA ASP A 266 16.51 2.91 -17.36
C ASP A 266 15.33 1.97 -17.63
N SER A 267 14.08 2.37 -17.35
CA SER A 267 12.90 1.58 -17.73
C SER A 267 12.75 1.42 -19.24
N GLU A 268 13.29 2.38 -20.01
CA GLU A 268 13.38 2.28 -21.47
C GLU A 268 14.33 1.20 -21.96
N LYS A 269 15.12 0.61 -21.06
CA LYS A 269 16.09 -0.45 -21.32
C LYS A 269 15.75 -1.74 -20.56
N LEU A 270 14.50 -1.88 -20.11
CA LEU A 270 14.04 -3.17 -19.59
C LEU A 270 14.13 -4.24 -20.69
N ALA A 271 14.56 -5.45 -20.31
CA ALA A 271 14.65 -6.58 -21.21
C ALA A 271 13.96 -7.81 -20.64
N ALA A 272 13.30 -8.57 -21.51
CA ALA A 272 12.56 -9.78 -21.17
C ALA A 272 12.94 -10.92 -22.13
N SER A 273 13.28 -12.09 -21.58
CA SER A 273 13.57 -13.29 -22.37
C SER A 273 12.31 -14.10 -22.72
N ASP A 274 11.21 -13.89 -21.99
CA ASP A 274 9.94 -14.55 -22.21
C ASP A 274 8.74 -13.67 -21.80
N LEU A 275 7.52 -14.20 -21.98
CA LEU A 275 6.28 -13.49 -21.66
C LEU A 275 6.08 -13.26 -20.15
N ASN A 276 6.64 -14.13 -19.30
CA ASN A 276 6.56 -13.96 -17.85
C ASN A 276 7.45 -12.78 -17.42
N GLU A 277 8.66 -12.68 -17.94
CA GLU A 277 9.51 -11.52 -17.70
C GLU A 277 8.96 -10.25 -18.34
N LEU A 278 8.29 -10.34 -19.49
CA LEU A 278 7.63 -9.20 -20.11
C LEU A 278 6.57 -8.62 -19.16
N MET A 279 5.73 -9.48 -18.57
CA MET A 279 4.78 -9.08 -17.54
C MET A 279 5.52 -8.43 -16.34
N ARG A 280 6.61 -9.01 -15.86
CA ARG A 280 7.39 -8.45 -14.73
C ARG A 280 8.02 -7.09 -15.05
N CYS A 281 8.42 -6.85 -16.31
CA CYS A 281 8.90 -5.54 -16.76
C CYS A 281 7.81 -4.48 -16.60
N TRP A 282 6.60 -4.75 -17.11
CA TRP A 282 5.47 -3.83 -17.00
C TRP A 282 4.98 -3.63 -15.56
N GLU A 283 4.90 -4.69 -14.76
CA GLU A 283 4.58 -4.56 -13.33
C GLU A 283 5.58 -3.64 -12.61
N ASN A 284 6.86 -3.69 -12.96
CA ASN A 284 7.87 -2.82 -12.37
C ASN A 284 7.74 -1.36 -12.82
N VAL A 285 7.38 -1.12 -14.09
CA VAL A 285 7.01 0.22 -14.57
C VAL A 285 5.83 0.74 -13.75
N HIS A 286 4.79 -0.08 -13.53
CA HIS A 286 3.65 0.31 -12.70
C HIS A 286 4.07 0.65 -11.25
N ARG A 287 4.92 -0.19 -10.63
CA ARG A 287 5.44 0.06 -9.27
C ARG A 287 6.26 1.36 -9.19
N MET A 288 7.08 1.64 -10.20
CA MET A 288 7.89 2.87 -10.26
C MET A 288 7.00 4.13 -10.29
N TRP A 289 5.95 4.13 -11.10
CA TRP A 289 5.01 5.25 -11.15
C TRP A 289 4.24 5.45 -9.83
N GLN A 290 3.85 4.35 -9.16
CA GLN A 290 3.25 4.43 -7.83
C GLN A 290 4.23 4.95 -6.77
N ALA A 291 5.51 4.53 -6.85
CA ALA A 291 6.57 5.03 -5.99
C ALA A 291 6.79 6.54 -6.16
N GLU A 292 6.83 7.05 -7.40
CA GLU A 292 6.98 8.48 -7.67
C GLU A 292 5.78 9.28 -7.14
N ALA A 293 4.56 8.81 -7.39
CA ALA A 293 3.34 9.43 -6.86
C ALA A 293 3.34 9.47 -5.32
N HIS A 294 3.76 8.39 -4.68
CA HIS A 294 3.87 8.31 -3.22
C HIS A 294 4.88 9.33 -2.67
N ILE A 295 6.12 9.32 -3.16
CA ILE A 295 7.16 10.24 -2.67
C ILE A 295 6.72 11.70 -2.85
N ARG A 296 6.15 12.06 -4.01
CA ARG A 296 5.64 13.42 -4.27
C ARG A 296 4.52 13.81 -3.30
N THR A 297 3.61 12.89 -3.02
CA THR A 297 2.49 13.14 -2.10
C THR A 297 2.97 13.32 -0.65
N VAL A 298 3.92 12.49 -0.21
CA VAL A 298 4.54 12.62 1.13
C VAL A 298 5.38 13.88 1.23
N LEU A 299 6.10 14.26 0.17
CA LEU A 299 6.90 15.49 0.12
C LEU A 299 5.99 16.73 0.21
N PHE A 300 4.90 16.75 -0.56
CA PHE A 300 3.93 17.84 -0.58
C PHE A 300 3.23 18.04 0.77
N ARG A 301 2.91 16.97 1.49
CA ARG A 301 2.30 17.05 2.82
C ARG A 301 3.35 17.39 3.88
N GLU A 302 3.36 18.65 4.32
CA GLU A 302 4.31 19.14 5.31
C GLU A 302 3.88 18.89 6.77
N GLU A 303 3.53 17.65 7.11
CA GLU A 303 3.17 17.25 8.48
C GLU A 303 3.44 15.75 8.70
N THR A 304 3.29 15.30 9.94
CA THR A 304 3.17 13.88 10.26
C THR A 304 1.77 13.63 10.80
N ARG A 305 0.87 13.11 9.95
CA ARG A 305 -0.50 12.77 10.34
C ARG A 305 -0.66 11.34 10.83
N TRP A 306 0.10 10.43 10.24
CA TRP A 306 -0.01 8.99 10.50
C TRP A 306 1.30 8.40 11.02
N PRO A 307 1.81 8.87 12.18
CA PRO A 307 2.96 8.24 12.81
C PRO A 307 2.67 6.75 13.00
N GLY A 308 3.67 5.90 12.77
CA GLY A 308 3.53 4.44 12.73
C GLY A 308 3.22 3.85 11.36
N TYR A 309 2.83 4.68 10.39
CA TYR A 309 2.87 4.33 8.96
C TYR A 309 4.07 5.00 8.27
N TYR A 310 4.29 6.28 8.54
CA TYR A 310 5.53 7.00 8.24
C TYR A 310 5.69 8.17 9.20
N PHE A 311 6.90 8.73 9.29
CA PHE A 311 7.20 9.88 10.13
C PHE A 311 8.10 10.89 9.40
N ARG A 312 7.60 12.12 9.17
CA ARG A 312 8.38 13.23 8.61
C ARG A 312 9.16 13.90 9.74
N THR A 313 10.45 13.61 9.82
CA THR A 313 11.32 14.11 10.91
C THR A 313 11.51 15.63 10.91
N ASP A 314 11.38 16.25 9.74
CA ASP A 314 11.37 17.69 9.49
C ASP A 314 9.99 18.35 9.73
N HIS A 315 8.92 17.57 9.75
CA HIS A 315 7.56 18.00 10.13
C HIS A 315 6.91 17.01 11.12
N PRO A 316 7.40 16.92 12.37
CA PRO A 316 7.10 15.81 13.28
C PRO A 316 5.74 15.94 14.01
N THR A 317 4.86 16.84 13.56
CA THR A 317 3.58 17.16 14.24
C THR A 317 2.44 17.19 13.23
N MET A 318 1.21 17.00 13.71
CA MET A 318 0.00 17.29 12.94
C MET A 318 -0.18 18.80 12.83
N LYS A 319 -0.63 19.27 11.67
CA LYS A 319 -0.98 20.67 11.46
C LYS A 319 -2.44 20.79 11.03
N GLU A 320 -3.17 21.70 11.65
CA GLU A 320 -4.60 21.92 11.37
C GLU A 320 -4.85 22.30 9.90
N ASP A 321 -3.95 23.07 9.30
CA ASP A 321 -4.07 23.44 7.88
C ASP A 321 -4.02 22.22 6.96
N TRP A 322 -3.42 21.11 7.38
CA TRP A 322 -3.34 19.85 6.62
C TRP A 322 -4.48 18.86 6.92
N GLU A 323 -5.55 19.29 7.58
CA GLU A 323 -6.84 18.60 7.60
C GLU A 323 -7.55 18.68 6.24
N ALA A 324 -6.89 18.08 5.25
CA ALA A 324 -7.19 18.13 3.83
C ALA A 324 -6.67 16.85 3.16
N PHE A 325 -7.23 16.48 2.01
CA PHE A 325 -6.67 15.46 1.15
C PHE A 325 -5.47 16.00 0.36
N ALA A 326 -4.49 15.13 0.11
CA ALA A 326 -3.35 15.43 -0.75
C ALA A 326 -3.48 14.58 -2.03
N ASN A 327 -3.66 15.26 -3.15
CA ASN A 327 -3.83 14.65 -4.46
C ASN A 327 -2.64 15.02 -5.35
N CYS A 328 -2.41 14.21 -6.37
CA CYS A 328 -1.49 14.53 -7.45
C CYS A 328 -2.14 14.24 -8.82
N ARG A 329 -1.72 14.98 -9.84
CA ARG A 329 -2.07 14.72 -11.25
C ARG A 329 -0.79 14.80 -12.07
N TRP A 330 -0.52 13.75 -12.83
CA TRP A 330 0.54 13.78 -13.84
C TRP A 330 -0.05 14.18 -15.20
N ASP A 331 0.59 15.12 -15.87
CA ASP A 331 0.24 15.54 -17.22
C ASP A 331 1.22 14.91 -18.24
N PRO A 332 0.75 14.00 -19.12
CA PRO A 332 1.61 13.40 -20.13
C PRO A 332 2.15 14.36 -21.19
N GLU A 333 1.49 15.49 -21.44
CA GLU A 333 1.92 16.42 -22.49
C GLU A 333 3.14 17.25 -22.06
N SER A 334 3.12 17.75 -20.82
CA SER A 334 4.23 18.50 -20.22
C SER A 334 5.25 17.60 -19.49
N GLY A 335 4.83 16.41 -19.06
CA GLY A 335 5.61 15.53 -18.18
C GLY A 335 5.62 15.99 -16.72
N GLU A 336 4.84 17.01 -16.35
CA GLU A 336 4.85 17.64 -15.03
C GLU A 336 3.83 17.02 -14.07
N TRP A 337 4.10 17.17 -12.77
CA TRP A 337 3.20 16.78 -11.69
C TRP A 337 2.59 18.01 -11.04
N GLU A 338 1.27 18.04 -10.96
CA GLU A 338 0.51 19.01 -10.17
C GLU A 338 0.16 18.39 -8.82
N MET A 339 0.52 19.07 -7.73
CA MET A 339 0.13 18.68 -6.37
C MET A 339 -1.07 19.53 -5.92
N ILE A 340 -2.11 18.89 -5.41
CA ILE A 340 -3.40 19.52 -5.14
C ILE A 340 -3.82 19.22 -3.71
N LYS A 341 -4.12 20.26 -2.94
CA LYS A 341 -4.76 20.15 -1.63
C LYS A 341 -6.27 20.25 -1.82
N ARG A 342 -7.04 19.29 -1.29
CA ARG A 342 -8.52 19.29 -1.35
C ARG A 342 -9.11 19.30 0.04
N ASP A 343 -10.19 20.05 0.22
CA ASP A 343 -10.78 20.23 1.54
C ASP A 343 -11.45 18.96 2.06
N LEU A 344 -11.41 18.82 3.40
CA LEU A 344 -12.15 17.82 4.13
C LEU A 344 -13.49 18.47 4.57
N HIS A 345 -14.62 17.90 4.17
CA HIS A 345 -15.96 18.41 4.51
C HIS A 345 -16.62 17.65 5.65
#